data_AF-A0A6B0ZAU2-F1
#
_entry.id   AF-A0A6B0ZAU2-F1
#
_cell.length_a   1.000
_cell.length_b   1.000
_cell.length_c   1.000
_cell.angle_alpha   90.00
_cell.angle_beta   90.00
_cell.angle_gamma   90.00
#
_symmetry.space_group_name_H-M   'P 1'
#
loop_
_entity.id
_entity.type
_entity.pdbx_description
1 polymer ?
#
loop_
_entity_poly.entity_id
_entity_poly.type
_entity_poly.pdbx_seq_one_letter_code
_entity_poly.pdbx_strand_id
1 'polypeptide(L)'
;MFLDQMKESGGLRGTDIANFTGVSKATVSRWVNGHKSPRPAKQLIISDLAYVIMRLSEYYRQEQVRAWLYAPHPQLEGKRAIDLIRNKRTEEVIAILDRLDADAYI
;
A
#
# COMPACT_ATOMS: atom_id res chain seq x y z
N MET A 1 6.97 7.67 13.95
CA MET A 1 7.73 6.90 12.92
C MET A 1 6.73 6.42 11.87
N PHE A 2 7.06 6.39 10.57
CA PHE A 2 6.10 6.09 9.47
C PHE A 2 5.28 4.79 9.69
N LEU A 3 5.84 3.84 10.45
CA LEU A 3 5.18 2.57 10.80
C LEU A 3 4.16 2.68 11.95
N ASP A 4 4.24 3.70 12.81
CA ASP A 4 3.23 3.97 13.84
C ASP A 4 1.95 4.53 13.21
N GLN A 5 2.08 5.40 12.21
CA GLN A 5 0.92 5.86 11.44
C GLN A 5 0.22 4.70 10.72
N MET A 6 0.94 3.68 10.26
CA MET A 6 0.31 2.49 9.65
C MET A 6 -0.56 1.68 10.63
N LYS A 7 -0.30 1.76 11.94
CA LYS A 7 -1.15 1.14 12.98
C LYS A 7 -2.44 1.93 13.22
N GLU A 8 -2.35 3.26 13.20
CA GLU A 8 -3.49 4.15 13.51
C GLU A 8 -4.40 4.42 12.30
N SER A 9 -3.89 4.37 11.07
CA SER A 9 -4.61 4.79 9.84
C SER A 9 -5.51 3.72 9.20
N GLY A 10 -5.84 2.64 9.90
CA GLY A 10 -7.04 1.85 9.53
C GLY A 10 -6.97 0.89 8.32
N GLY A 11 -5.86 0.19 8.02
CA GLY A 11 -5.92 -0.77 6.90
C GLY A 11 -4.90 -1.89 6.80
N LEU A 12 -3.65 -1.69 7.23
CA LEU A 12 -2.61 -2.71 7.04
C LEU A 12 -2.51 -3.65 8.23
N ARG A 13 -2.99 -4.89 8.07
CA ARG A 13 -2.57 -5.96 8.98
C ARG A 13 -1.13 -6.33 8.63
N GLY A 14 -0.32 -6.69 9.61
CA GLY A 14 1.04 -7.21 9.37
C GLY A 14 1.08 -8.43 8.42
N THR A 15 -0.07 -9.07 8.21
CA THR A 15 -0.30 -10.10 7.20
C THR A 15 -0.30 -9.59 5.76
N ASP A 16 -0.86 -8.41 5.50
CA ASP A 16 -0.93 -7.81 4.16
C ASP A 16 0.47 -7.38 3.70
N ILE A 17 1.25 -6.77 4.61
CA ILE A 17 2.66 -6.42 4.36
C ILE A 17 3.50 -7.68 4.13
N ALA A 18 3.27 -8.76 4.89
CA ALA A 18 3.99 -10.01 4.75
C ALA A 18 3.74 -10.66 3.38
N ASN A 19 2.47 -10.77 2.98
CA ASN A 19 2.06 -11.29 1.68
C ASN A 19 2.61 -10.41 0.53
N PHE A 20 2.65 -9.10 0.72
CA PHE A 20 3.21 -8.18 -0.26
C PHE A 20 4.73 -8.28 -0.38
N THR A 21 5.46 -8.16 0.71
CA THR A 21 6.93 -8.07 0.67
C THR A 21 7.64 -9.42 0.53
N GLY A 22 6.87 -10.52 0.54
CA GLY A 22 7.37 -11.89 0.49
C GLY A 22 8.18 -12.26 1.74
N VAL A 23 7.95 -11.59 2.86
CA VAL A 23 8.64 -11.84 4.13
C VAL A 23 7.68 -12.34 5.18
N SER A 24 8.19 -13.03 6.20
CA SER A 24 7.34 -13.57 7.27
C SER A 24 6.66 -12.45 8.08
N LYS A 25 5.47 -12.74 8.64
CA LYS A 25 4.77 -11.85 9.58
C LYS A 25 5.67 -11.43 10.75
N ALA A 26 6.55 -12.33 11.21
CA ALA A 26 7.54 -12.05 12.24
C ALA A 26 8.59 -11.01 11.80
N THR A 27 9.00 -11.04 10.53
CA THR A 27 9.93 -10.04 9.97
C THR A 27 9.26 -8.67 9.89
N VAL A 28 8.00 -8.62 9.43
CA VAL A 28 7.20 -7.39 9.42
C VAL A 28 7.00 -6.85 10.83
N SER A 29 6.65 -7.70 11.80
CA SER A 29 6.48 -7.30 13.20
C SER A 29 7.75 -6.67 13.78
N ARG A 30 8.93 -7.23 13.48
CA ARG A 30 10.21 -6.63 13.89
C ARG A 30 10.46 -5.26 13.25
N TRP A 31 10.02 -5.05 12.02
CA TRP A 31 10.10 -3.74 11.37
C TRP A 31 9.18 -2.73 12.02
N VAL A 32 7.91 -3.10 12.21
CA VAL A 32 6.88 -2.26 12.85
C VAL A 32 7.27 -1.87 14.28
N ASN A 33 7.88 -2.78 15.03
CA ASN A 33 8.31 -2.53 16.41
C ASN A 33 9.72 -1.90 16.50
N GLY A 34 10.31 -1.46 15.39
CA GLY A 34 11.61 -0.77 15.38
C GLY A 34 12.82 -1.64 15.71
N HIS A 35 12.65 -2.96 15.87
CA HIS A 35 13.73 -3.89 16.23
C HIS A 35 14.67 -4.21 15.06
N LYS A 36 14.28 -3.93 13.81
CA LYS A 36 15.11 -4.11 12.61
C LYS A 36 14.57 -3.21 11.50
N SER A 37 15.43 -2.58 10.71
CA SER A 37 14.97 -1.84 9.52
C SER A 37 15.03 -2.72 8.26
N PRO A 38 14.07 -2.60 7.32
CA PRO A 38 14.20 -3.19 5.99
C PRO A 38 15.43 -2.63 5.26
N ARG A 39 15.93 -3.37 4.26
CA ARG A 39 16.92 -2.80 3.31
C ARG A 39 16.28 -1.61 2.57
N PRO A 40 17.05 -0.58 2.17
CA PRO A 40 16.51 0.64 1.55
C PRO A 40 15.53 0.38 0.40
N ALA A 41 15.86 -0.55 -0.50
CA ALA A 41 14.98 -0.91 -1.62
C ALA A 41 13.62 -1.49 -1.18
N LYS A 42 13.58 -2.30 -0.12
CA LYS A 42 12.32 -2.82 0.43
C LYS A 42 11.57 -1.75 1.21
N GLN A 43 12.29 -0.85 1.89
CA GLN A 43 11.70 0.25 2.64
C GLN A 43 10.92 1.20 1.72
N LEU A 44 11.45 1.52 0.54
CA LEU A 44 10.75 2.33 -0.47
C LEU A 44 9.44 1.66 -0.89
N ILE A 45 9.49 0.40 -1.33
CA ILE A 45 8.31 -0.34 -1.79
C ILE A 45 7.23 -0.48 -0.67
N ILE A 46 7.65 -0.66 0.58
CA ILE A 46 6.73 -0.69 1.74
C ILE A 46 6.11 0.68 1.97
N SER A 47 6.90 1.76 1.83
CA SER A 47 6.43 3.13 2.03
C SER A 47 5.41 3.51 0.96
N ASP A 48 5.68 3.15 -0.29
CA ASP A 48 4.76 3.32 -1.41
C ASP A 48 3.44 2.58 -1.19
N LEU A 49 3.50 1.30 -0.79
CA LEU A 49 2.28 0.55 -0.49
C LEU A 49 1.50 1.16 0.67
N ALA A 50 2.19 1.58 1.73
CA ALA A 50 1.57 2.20 2.89
C ALA A 50 0.81 3.46 2.51
N TYR A 51 1.45 4.31 1.70
CA TYR A 51 0.86 5.55 1.21
C TYR A 51 -0.39 5.28 0.37
N VAL A 52 -0.32 4.35 -0.58
CA VAL A 52 -1.46 3.97 -1.42
C VAL A 52 -2.63 3.43 -0.58
N ILE A 53 -2.36 2.57 0.40
CA ILE A 53 -3.42 2.03 1.28
C ILE A 53 -4.03 3.11 2.14
N MET A 54 -3.22 4.02 2.70
CA MET A 54 -3.71 5.15 3.49
C MET A 54 -4.70 5.99 2.68
N ARG A 55 -4.31 6.41 1.47
CA ARG A 55 -5.17 7.14 0.52
C ARG A 55 -6.46 6.39 0.21
N LEU A 56 -6.38 5.11 -0.16
CA LEU A 56 -7.56 4.31 -0.48
C LEU A 56 -8.49 4.11 0.73
N SER A 57 -7.95 4.11 1.95
CA SER A 57 -8.74 3.91 3.17
C SER A 57 -9.60 5.12 3.52
N GLU A 58 -9.35 6.29 2.91
CA GLU A 58 -10.23 7.46 3.01
C GLU A 58 -11.56 7.23 2.29
N TYR A 59 -11.59 6.36 1.28
CA TYR A 59 -12.76 6.11 0.42
C TYR A 59 -13.36 4.70 0.59
N TYR A 60 -12.53 3.72 0.95
CA TYR A 60 -12.87 2.32 0.88
C TYR A 60 -12.64 1.59 2.19
N ARG A 61 -13.52 0.63 2.51
CA ARG A 61 -13.31 -0.29 3.63
C ARG A 61 -12.16 -1.25 3.31
N GLN A 62 -11.57 -1.85 4.34
CA GLN A 62 -10.37 -2.69 4.22
C GLN A 62 -10.47 -3.80 3.14
N GLU A 63 -11.62 -4.45 3.02
CA GLU A 63 -11.86 -5.48 1.99
C GLU A 63 -11.86 -4.92 0.57
N GLN A 64 -12.39 -3.71 0.39
CA GLN A 64 -12.44 -3.00 -0.88
C GLN A 64 -11.05 -2.48 -1.26
N VAL A 65 -10.25 -1.99 -0.30
CA VAL A 65 -8.84 -1.63 -0.53
C VAL A 65 -8.06 -2.85 -1.03
N ARG A 66 -8.24 -4.02 -0.39
CA ARG A 66 -7.61 -5.27 -0.87
C ARG A 66 -8.07 -5.63 -2.28
N ALA A 67 -9.37 -5.57 -2.56
CA ALA A 67 -9.88 -5.84 -3.90
C ALA A 67 -9.24 -4.89 -4.93
N TRP A 68 -9.18 -3.60 -4.63
CA TRP A 68 -8.62 -2.58 -5.52
C TRP A 68 -7.14 -2.83 -5.84
N LEU A 69 -6.34 -3.21 -4.82
CA LEU A 69 -4.91 -3.48 -5.00
C LEU A 69 -4.63 -4.71 -5.87
N TYR A 70 -5.42 -5.78 -5.68
CA TYR A 70 -5.17 -7.09 -6.27
C TYR A 70 -6.00 -7.39 -7.52
N ALA A 71 -7.00 -6.57 -7.84
CA ALA A 71 -7.79 -6.71 -9.06
C ALA A 71 -7.12 -6.00 -10.26
N PRO A 72 -7.25 -6.54 -11.48
CA PRO A 72 -6.99 -5.82 -12.71
C PRO A 72 -7.82 -4.52 -12.75
N HIS A 73 -7.17 -3.38 -12.96
CA HIS A 73 -7.87 -2.09 -12.91
C HIS A 73 -7.96 -1.47 -14.32
N PRO A 74 -9.16 -1.12 -14.82
CA PRO A 74 -9.33 -0.54 -16.15
C PRO A 74 -8.52 0.75 -16.36
N GLN A 75 -8.49 1.62 -15.35
CA GLN A 75 -7.70 2.86 -15.40
C GLN A 75 -6.18 2.63 -15.30
N LEU A 76 -5.73 1.41 -14.99
CA LEU A 76 -4.32 1.01 -15.00
C LEU A 76 -4.02 0.08 -16.19
N GLU A 77 -4.74 0.23 -17.30
CA GLU A 77 -4.59 -0.60 -18.51
C GLU A 77 -4.76 -2.11 -18.22
N GLY A 78 -5.61 -2.45 -17.26
CA GLY A 78 -5.82 -3.84 -16.82
C GLY A 78 -4.70 -4.39 -15.92
N LYS A 79 -3.71 -3.59 -15.54
CA LYS A 79 -2.68 -3.99 -14.55
C LYS A 79 -3.26 -3.94 -13.14
N ARG A 80 -2.65 -4.70 -12.23
CA ARG A 80 -2.94 -4.65 -10.80
C ARG A 80 -2.07 -3.59 -10.15
N ALA A 81 -2.64 -2.76 -9.27
CA ALA A 81 -1.86 -1.73 -8.56
C ALA A 81 -0.71 -2.35 -7.75
N ILE A 82 -0.94 -3.53 -7.16
CA ILE A 82 0.09 -4.25 -6.38
C ILE A 82 1.34 -4.59 -7.22
N ASP A 83 1.17 -4.87 -8.51
CA ASP A 83 2.29 -5.20 -9.41
C ASP A 83 3.04 -3.93 -9.82
N LEU A 84 2.35 -2.82 -10.02
CA LEU A 84 2.96 -1.53 -10.32
C LEU A 84 3.83 -1.06 -9.16
N ILE A 85 3.32 -1.13 -7.93
CA ILE A 85 4.07 -0.76 -6.73
C ILE A 85 5.32 -1.65 -6.56
N ARG A 86 5.21 -2.97 -6.78
CA ARG A 86 6.38 -3.89 -6.74
C ARG A 86 7.45 -3.52 -7.75
N ASN A 87 7.05 -3.03 -8.92
CA ASN A 87 7.94 -2.67 -10.01
C ASN A 87 8.42 -1.21 -9.94
N LYS A 88 8.22 -0.51 -8.81
CA LYS A 88 8.59 0.89 -8.60
C LYS A 88 7.92 1.84 -9.59
N ARG A 89 6.69 1.52 -10.00
CA ARG A 89 5.82 2.32 -10.87
C ARG A 89 4.62 2.86 -10.08
N THR A 90 4.88 3.27 -8.84
CA THR A 90 3.85 3.71 -7.90
C THR A 90 3.17 5.00 -8.38
N GLU A 91 3.89 5.84 -9.11
CA GLU A 91 3.40 7.08 -9.71
C GLU A 91 2.18 6.88 -10.61
N GLU A 92 2.10 5.75 -11.33
CA GLU A 92 0.92 5.42 -12.15
C GLU A 92 -0.32 5.17 -11.29
N VAL A 93 -0.13 4.55 -10.12
CA VAL A 93 -1.21 4.30 -9.17
C VAL A 93 -1.65 5.62 -8.53
N ILE A 94 -0.70 6.46 -8.12
CA ILE A 94 -0.97 7.77 -7.52
C ILE A 94 -1.74 8.66 -8.50
N ALA A 95 -1.37 8.69 -9.78
CA ALA A 95 -2.07 9.49 -10.78
C ALA A 95 -3.56 9.12 -10.93
N ILE A 96 -3.93 7.87 -10.66
CA ILE A 96 -5.34 7.45 -10.63
C ILE A 96 -6.02 7.90 -9.34
N LEU A 97 -5.35 7.75 -8.20
CA LEU A 97 -5.88 8.23 -6.93
C LEU A 97 -6.10 9.75 -6.95
N ASP A 98 -5.18 10.52 -7.50
CA ASP A 98 -5.30 11.99 -7.59
C ASP A 98 -6.51 12.43 -8.42
N ARG A 99 -6.90 11.63 -9.43
CA ARG A 99 -8.14 11.85 -10.18
C ARG A 99 -9.38 11.53 -9.34
N LEU A 100 -9.35 10.45 -8.55
CA LEU A 100 -10.43 10.11 -7.62
C LEU A 100 -10.62 11.20 -6.56
N ASP A 101 -9.52 11.75 -6.02
CA ASP A 101 -9.57 12.88 -5.10
C ASP A 101 -10.24 14.08 -5.79
N ALA A 102 -9.79 14.44 -7.00
CA ALA A 102 -10.34 15.57 -7.74
C ALA A 102 -11.84 15.43 -8.00
N ASP A 103 -12.32 14.24 -8.36
CA ASP A 103 -13.74 13.96 -8.61
C ASP A 103 -14.58 13.95 -7.31
N ALA A 104 -13.98 13.64 -6.16
CA ALA A 104 -14.68 13.59 -4.87
C ALA A 104 -14.94 14.99 -4.25
N TYR A 105 -14.21 16.02 -4.70
CA TYR A 105 -14.30 17.40 -4.19
C TYR A 105 -15.15 18.35 -5.05
N ILE A 106 -15.94 17.83 -6.00
CA ILE A 106 -16.81 18.61 -6.90
C ILE A 106 -18.26 18.61 -6.43
#